data_AF-A0A1W6CL84-F1
#
_entry.id   AF-A0A1W6CL84-F1
#
_cell.length_a   1.000
_cell.length_b   1.000
_cell.length_c   1.000
_cell.angle_alpha   90.00
_cell.angle_beta   90.00
_cell.angle_gamma   90.00
#
_symmetry.space_group_name_H-M   'P 1'
#
loop_
_entity.id
_entity.type
_entity.pdbx_description
1 polymer ?
#
loop_
_entity_poly.entity_id
_entity_poly.type
_entity_poly.pdbx_seq_one_letter_code
_entity_poly.pdbx_strand_id
1 'polypeptide(L)'
;MYDFIMETGFIRDVLLSKVDAPVRMVLGEQDRQMQAMDDVLVIDFENRLSAVVNAFAAAPFRNVGVLHMADETLSADCSYYPKVDYVLRNYWRPEALEIPAGSRCQGAIWVPNGYRTGVGPCPAAGLLPFELRTTPMTFIGRTPPELAERHRMMEVIQANDLPARLETTLKFGGEFSAHSYRAVMEDTRFALVPGGNSVETIRLYDALETGAIPVCLDAPFLRDERTAGGIPAVILSSWDELPRWWQSVEADPARYADLQRQVIAWWTAFKERQADRVAELINNAFARSAG
;
A
#
# COMPACT_ATOMS: atom_id res chain seq x y z
N MET A 1 1.39 -9.22 -19.72
CA MET A 1 2.70 -8.50 -19.66
C MET A 1 2.80 -7.53 -18.46
N TYR A 2 1.79 -7.50 -17.57
CA TYR A 2 1.81 -6.77 -16.29
C TYR A 2 1.66 -7.73 -15.09
N ASP A 3 1.71 -9.04 -15.32
CA ASP A 3 1.23 -10.07 -14.40
C ASP A 3 2.13 -10.31 -13.17
N PHE A 4 3.21 -9.53 -13.01
CA PHE A 4 4.15 -9.62 -11.88
C PHE A 4 3.95 -8.55 -10.81
N ILE A 5 3.46 -7.35 -11.16
CA ILE A 5 3.11 -6.33 -10.15
C ILE A 5 1.65 -6.54 -9.76
N MET A 6 1.43 -6.91 -8.51
CA MET A 6 0.08 -7.12 -8.00
C MET A 6 -0.74 -5.84 -7.97
N GLU A 7 -0.12 -4.67 -7.87
CA GLU A 7 -0.77 -3.38 -7.66
C GLU A 7 -0.90 -2.56 -8.95
N THR A 8 -0.67 -3.17 -10.13
CA THR A 8 -0.71 -2.48 -11.43
C THR A 8 -1.99 -1.66 -11.63
N GLY A 9 -3.15 -2.25 -11.30
CA GLY A 9 -4.44 -1.55 -11.41
C GLY A 9 -4.50 -0.30 -10.53
N PHE A 10 -4.02 -0.39 -9.29
CA PHE A 10 -3.97 0.75 -8.38
C PHE A 10 -3.02 1.84 -8.90
N ILE A 11 -1.83 1.47 -9.36
CA ILE A 11 -0.84 2.44 -9.88
C ILE A 11 -1.43 3.20 -11.07
N ARG A 12 -1.98 2.49 -12.06
CA ARG A 12 -2.49 3.10 -13.29
C ARG A 12 -3.79 3.85 -13.05
N ASP A 13 -4.77 3.21 -12.41
CA ASP A 13 -6.15 3.70 -12.35
C ASP A 13 -6.43 4.59 -11.15
N VAL A 14 -5.51 4.66 -10.19
CA VAL A 14 -5.60 5.55 -9.02
C VAL A 14 -4.46 6.56 -9.02
N LEU A 15 -3.22 6.12 -8.80
CA LEU A 15 -2.09 7.05 -8.61
C LEU A 15 -1.87 7.95 -9.84
N LEU A 16 -1.94 7.38 -11.04
CA LEU A 16 -1.69 8.10 -12.29
C LEU A 16 -2.97 8.65 -12.95
N SER A 17 -4.14 8.47 -12.34
CA SER A 17 -5.44 8.77 -12.95
C SER A 17 -5.65 10.23 -13.33
N LYS A 18 -4.93 11.14 -12.68
CA LYS A 18 -5.01 12.60 -12.88
C LYS A 18 -3.75 13.22 -13.51
N VAL A 19 -2.80 12.38 -13.95
CA VAL A 19 -1.62 12.87 -14.64
C VAL A 19 -2.01 13.25 -16.06
N ASP A 20 -1.87 14.54 -16.40
CA ASP A 20 -2.31 15.07 -17.70
C ASP A 20 -1.30 14.82 -18.83
N ALA A 21 -0.06 14.47 -18.44
CA ALA A 21 1.04 14.26 -19.36
C ALA A 21 1.24 12.78 -19.71
N PRO A 22 1.70 12.46 -20.93
CA PRO A 22 1.88 11.08 -21.38
C PRO A 22 3.13 10.44 -20.74
N VAL A 23 2.97 9.86 -19.55
CA VAL A 23 4.04 9.11 -18.87
C VAL A 23 4.05 7.66 -19.33
N ARG A 24 5.23 7.16 -19.73
CA ARG A 24 5.44 5.76 -20.06
C ARG A 24 5.89 5.00 -18.82
N MET A 25 5.08 4.06 -18.35
CA MET A 25 5.50 3.12 -17.31
C MET A 25 6.41 2.06 -17.90
N VAL A 26 7.62 1.90 -17.37
CA VAL A 26 8.52 0.84 -17.79
C VAL A 26 8.86 -0.07 -16.62
N LEU A 27 8.63 -1.36 -16.86
CA LEU A 27 9.09 -2.45 -16.03
C LEU A 27 10.38 -3.02 -16.64
N GLY A 28 11.47 -2.99 -15.90
CA GLY A 28 12.74 -3.57 -16.32
C GLY A 28 12.99 -4.94 -15.69
N GLU A 29 13.66 -5.82 -16.44
CA GLU A 29 14.39 -6.96 -15.90
C GLU A 29 15.88 -6.60 -15.93
N GLN A 30 16.67 -7.04 -14.93
CA GLN A 30 18.08 -6.68 -14.78
C GLN A 30 18.94 -6.90 -16.05
N ASP A 31 18.53 -7.83 -16.92
CA ASP A 31 19.30 -8.26 -18.08
C ASP A 31 18.76 -7.76 -19.43
N ARG A 32 17.66 -6.98 -19.45
CA ARG A 32 17.16 -6.37 -20.68
C ARG A 32 17.66 -4.93 -20.79
N GLN A 33 18.38 -4.64 -21.88
CA GLN A 33 18.70 -3.25 -22.24
C GLN A 33 17.42 -2.46 -22.43
N MET A 34 17.09 -1.61 -21.46
CA MET A 34 16.05 -0.61 -21.61
C MET A 34 16.56 0.49 -22.54
N GLN A 35 15.83 0.75 -23.61
CA GLN A 35 16.08 1.92 -24.44
C GLN A 35 15.80 3.17 -23.60
N ALA A 36 16.81 4.02 -23.47
CA ALA A 36 16.65 5.26 -22.75
C ALA A 36 15.73 6.22 -23.51
N MET A 37 14.82 6.87 -22.79
CA MET A 37 13.78 7.70 -23.36
C MET A 37 13.31 8.77 -22.38
N ASP A 38 12.74 9.82 -22.95
CA ASP A 38 12.03 10.86 -22.23
C ASP A 38 10.70 10.36 -21.66
N ASP A 39 10.20 11.08 -20.65
CA ASP A 39 8.83 10.98 -20.15
C ASP A 39 8.48 9.58 -19.62
N VAL A 40 9.32 9.08 -18.72
CA VAL A 40 9.30 7.70 -18.24
C VAL A 40 9.12 7.62 -16.72
N LEU A 41 8.29 6.68 -16.28
CA LEU A 41 8.22 6.23 -14.89
C LEU A 41 8.81 4.82 -14.80
N VAL A 42 10.02 4.72 -14.24
CA VAL A 42 10.70 3.45 -14.02
C VAL A 42 10.17 2.82 -12.74
N ILE A 43 9.63 1.62 -12.82
CA ILE A 43 9.20 0.88 -11.63
C ILE A 43 10.36 0.03 -11.13
N ASP A 44 11.02 0.49 -10.06
CA ASP A 44 12.20 -0.13 -9.48
C ASP A 44 11.82 -0.98 -8.26
N PHE A 45 11.99 -2.30 -8.38
CA PHE A 45 11.79 -3.26 -7.30
C PHE A 45 13.10 -3.52 -6.57
N GLU A 46 13.19 -3.18 -5.28
CA GLU A 46 14.38 -3.46 -4.44
C GLU A 46 15.71 -3.06 -5.12
N ASN A 47 15.78 -1.87 -5.74
CA ASN A 47 16.96 -1.37 -6.45
C ASN A 47 17.44 -2.18 -7.67
N ARG A 48 16.67 -3.15 -8.15
CA ARG A 48 17.07 -3.99 -9.30
C ARG A 48 17.37 -3.18 -10.56
N LEU A 49 16.76 -2.00 -10.71
CA LEU A 49 16.93 -1.11 -11.85
C LEU A 49 17.74 0.15 -11.53
N SER A 50 18.36 0.23 -10.35
CA SER A 50 19.16 1.39 -9.93
C SER A 50 20.25 1.77 -10.94
N ALA A 51 20.90 0.80 -11.60
CA ALA A 51 21.88 1.07 -12.66
C ALA A 51 21.25 1.73 -13.89
N VAL A 52 20.06 1.26 -14.31
CA VAL A 52 19.28 1.84 -15.42
C VAL A 52 18.82 3.24 -15.07
N VAL A 53 18.29 3.43 -13.85
CA VAL A 53 17.87 4.73 -13.33
C VAL A 53 19.03 5.73 -13.32
N ASN A 54 20.20 5.33 -12.81
CA ASN A 54 21.39 6.18 -12.82
C ASN A 54 21.85 6.53 -14.25
N ALA A 55 21.74 5.59 -15.20
CA ALA A 55 22.07 5.86 -16.60
C ALA A 55 21.10 6.88 -17.23
N PHE A 56 19.80 6.78 -16.94
CA PHE A 56 18.79 7.73 -17.44
C PHE A 56 18.99 9.11 -16.80
N ALA A 57 19.29 9.15 -15.50
CA ALA A 57 19.57 10.36 -14.76
C ALA A 57 20.83 11.11 -15.23
N ALA A 58 21.85 10.39 -15.70
CA ALA A 58 23.11 10.95 -16.19
C ALA A 58 23.03 11.46 -17.64
N ALA A 59 21.99 11.10 -18.37
CA ALA A 59 21.75 11.51 -19.75
C ALA A 59 20.75 12.68 -19.82
N PRO A 60 20.71 13.45 -20.93
CA PRO A 60 19.88 14.64 -21.06
C PRO A 60 18.40 14.30 -21.33
N PHE A 61 17.90 13.19 -20.79
CA PHE A 61 16.49 12.83 -20.89
C PHE A 61 15.67 13.70 -19.97
N ARG A 62 14.47 14.08 -20.42
CA ARG A 62 13.50 14.79 -19.60
C ARG A 62 12.58 13.84 -18.87
N ASN A 63 12.08 14.30 -17.72
CA ASN A 63 11.01 13.68 -16.96
C ASN A 63 11.21 12.17 -16.71
N VAL A 64 12.33 11.85 -16.06
CA VAL A 64 12.69 10.53 -15.56
C VAL A 64 12.18 10.41 -14.13
N GLY A 65 11.07 9.70 -13.94
CA GLY A 65 10.51 9.38 -12.64
C GLY A 65 10.85 7.97 -12.17
N VAL A 66 10.78 7.74 -10.86
CA VAL A 66 10.90 6.40 -10.27
C VAL A 66 9.71 6.10 -9.38
N LEU A 67 9.10 4.93 -9.55
CA LEU A 67 8.25 4.30 -8.56
C LEU A 67 9.06 3.21 -7.86
N HIS A 68 9.52 3.49 -6.65
CA HIS A 68 10.34 2.59 -5.84
C HIS A 68 9.44 1.70 -4.99
N MET A 69 9.46 0.40 -5.28
CA MET A 69 8.60 -0.61 -4.65
C MET A 69 9.42 -1.70 -3.95
N ALA A 70 8.73 -2.48 -3.12
CA ALA A 70 9.25 -3.69 -2.46
C ALA A 70 10.43 -3.49 -1.47
N ASP A 71 10.72 -2.27 -1.01
CA ASP A 71 11.70 -2.01 0.05
C ASP A 71 11.17 -2.38 1.46
N GLU A 72 10.72 -3.63 1.64
CA GLU A 72 10.05 -4.09 2.86
C GLU A 72 10.95 -4.00 4.12
N THR A 73 12.27 -4.05 3.94
CA THR A 73 13.26 -3.99 5.03
C THR A 73 13.91 -2.61 5.18
N LEU A 74 13.47 -1.60 4.41
CA LEU A 74 13.99 -0.23 4.41
C LEU A 74 15.52 -0.14 4.13
N SER A 75 16.07 -1.14 3.44
CA SER A 75 17.51 -1.28 3.19
C SER A 75 17.92 -0.90 1.77
N ALA A 76 16.95 -0.61 0.90
CA ALA A 76 17.18 -0.10 -0.44
C ALA A 76 18.07 1.15 -0.47
N ASP A 77 18.89 1.27 -1.51
CA ASP A 77 19.67 2.48 -1.78
C ASP A 77 18.79 3.59 -2.36
N CYS A 78 18.85 4.77 -1.76
CA CYS A 78 18.09 5.95 -2.18
C CYS A 78 18.99 7.05 -2.75
N SER A 79 20.30 6.79 -2.88
CA SER A 79 21.30 7.78 -3.28
C SER A 79 21.07 8.35 -4.69
N TYR A 80 20.28 7.64 -5.52
CA TYR A 80 19.89 8.10 -6.85
C TYR A 80 18.67 9.03 -6.86
N TYR A 81 17.92 9.15 -5.75
CA TYR A 81 16.71 9.98 -5.69
C TYR A 81 16.97 11.44 -6.10
N PRO A 82 18.05 12.10 -5.65
CA PRO A 82 18.37 13.47 -6.09
C PRO A 82 18.64 13.64 -7.60
N LYS A 83 18.89 12.53 -8.31
CA LYS A 83 19.34 12.52 -9.71
C LYS A 83 18.22 12.30 -10.72
N VAL A 84 17.02 11.91 -10.28
CA VAL A 84 15.83 11.76 -11.13
C VAL A 84 14.94 12.99 -11.01
N ASP A 85 13.85 13.11 -11.77
CA ASP A 85 12.99 14.30 -11.74
C ASP A 85 11.94 14.24 -10.63
N TYR A 86 11.49 13.04 -10.24
CA TYR A 86 10.59 12.82 -9.10
C TYR A 86 10.63 11.37 -8.65
N VAL A 87 10.19 11.12 -7.41
CA VAL A 87 10.08 9.78 -6.84
C VAL A 87 8.73 9.55 -6.18
N LEU A 88 8.11 8.42 -6.52
CA LEU A 88 7.02 7.81 -5.78
C LEU A 88 7.59 6.61 -5.03
N ARG A 89 7.27 6.44 -3.74
CA ARG A 89 7.85 5.38 -2.92
C ARG A 89 6.81 4.66 -2.06
N ASN A 90 6.87 3.34 -2.03
CA ASN A 90 6.23 2.52 -0.98
C ASN A 90 7.09 2.44 0.28
N TYR A 91 6.45 2.11 1.41
CA TYR A 91 7.08 1.99 2.72
C TYR A 91 7.57 3.33 3.29
N TRP A 92 7.04 3.68 4.45
CA TRP A 92 7.38 4.94 5.11
C TRP A 92 8.85 4.99 5.54
N ARG A 93 9.60 5.88 4.89
CA ARG A 93 11.01 6.17 5.17
C ARG A 93 11.22 7.69 5.10
N PRO A 94 10.98 8.42 6.20
CA PRO A 94 10.86 9.88 6.16
C PRO A 94 12.12 10.57 5.63
N GLU A 95 13.30 10.09 5.98
CA GLU A 95 14.56 10.65 5.51
C GLU A 95 14.76 10.53 4.00
N ALA A 96 14.12 9.56 3.35
CA ALA A 96 14.19 9.40 1.90
C ALA A 96 13.18 10.29 1.15
N LEU A 97 12.27 10.96 1.86
CA LEU A 97 11.37 11.96 1.31
C LEU A 97 12.02 13.37 1.27
N GLU A 98 13.10 13.56 2.04
CA GLU A 98 13.84 14.81 2.12
C GLU A 98 14.86 14.92 0.98
N ILE A 99 14.46 15.59 -0.10
CA ILE A 99 15.32 15.81 -1.27
C ILE A 99 16.19 17.06 -1.06
N PRO A 100 17.52 16.99 -1.23
CA PRO A 100 18.40 18.15 -1.08
C PRO A 100 18.04 19.29 -2.04
N ALA A 101 18.10 20.53 -1.55
CA ALA A 101 17.90 21.71 -2.39
C ALA A 101 18.91 21.75 -3.55
N GLY A 102 18.46 22.17 -4.74
CA GLY A 102 19.29 22.18 -5.95
C GLY A 102 19.44 20.82 -6.64
N SER A 103 18.83 19.76 -6.13
CA SER A 103 18.73 18.47 -6.81
C SER A 103 17.97 18.59 -8.14
N ARG A 104 18.15 17.60 -9.01
CA ARG A 104 17.28 17.44 -10.18
C ARG A 104 15.85 17.12 -9.73
N CYS A 105 15.73 16.26 -8.72
CA CYS A 105 14.45 15.80 -8.19
C CYS A 105 13.62 16.93 -7.59
N GLN A 106 12.39 17.07 -8.06
CA GLN A 106 11.41 18.04 -7.56
C GLN A 106 10.81 17.61 -6.23
N GLY A 107 10.83 16.32 -5.94
CA GLY A 107 10.32 15.78 -4.69
C GLY A 107 10.23 14.26 -4.70
N ALA A 108 10.27 13.70 -3.51
CA ALA A 108 9.93 12.31 -3.26
C ALA A 108 8.69 12.27 -2.37
N ILE A 109 7.66 11.55 -2.79
CA ILE A 109 6.44 11.34 -2.00
C ILE A 109 6.23 9.87 -1.71
N TRP A 110 5.73 9.60 -0.51
CA TRP A 110 5.20 8.28 -0.18
C TRP A 110 3.88 8.07 -0.90
N VAL A 111 3.69 6.86 -1.43
CA VAL A 111 2.44 6.34 -1.97
C VAL A 111 2.18 4.97 -1.36
N PRO A 112 0.92 4.61 -1.08
CA PRO A 112 0.59 3.29 -0.53
C PRO A 112 0.96 2.19 -1.52
N ASN A 113 1.16 0.96 -1.05
CA ASN A 113 1.26 -0.20 -1.97
C ASN A 113 0.04 -0.26 -2.89
N GLY A 114 -1.15 0.01 -2.35
CA GLY A 114 -2.42 -0.17 -3.04
C GLY A 114 -3.00 -1.55 -2.80
N TYR A 115 -4.11 -1.86 -3.49
CA TYR A 115 -4.77 -3.16 -3.38
C TYR A 115 -4.20 -4.15 -4.40
N ARG A 116 -4.31 -5.45 -4.06
CA ARG A 116 -3.93 -6.54 -4.94
C ARG A 116 -4.86 -6.62 -6.17
N THR A 117 -4.28 -6.93 -7.33
CA THR A 117 -5.03 -7.18 -8.57
C THR A 117 -5.98 -8.35 -8.37
N GLY A 118 -7.25 -8.14 -8.73
CA GLY A 118 -8.34 -9.09 -8.48
C GLY A 118 -9.03 -8.93 -7.12
N VAL A 119 -8.47 -8.13 -6.20
CA VAL A 119 -9.18 -7.65 -5.01
C VAL A 119 -9.94 -6.38 -5.34
N GLY A 120 -9.24 -5.32 -5.71
CA GLY A 120 -9.84 -4.08 -6.20
C GLY A 120 -9.84 -3.96 -7.73
N PRO A 121 -10.51 -2.93 -8.28
CA PRO A 121 -11.26 -1.92 -7.55
C PRO A 121 -12.62 -2.43 -7.03
N CYS A 122 -13.06 -1.83 -5.93
CA CYS A 122 -14.36 -2.02 -5.28
C CYS A 122 -15.02 -0.64 -5.08
N PRO A 123 -16.02 -0.29 -5.91
CA PRO A 123 -16.75 0.96 -5.75
C PRO A 123 -17.46 1.03 -4.40
N ALA A 124 -17.40 2.17 -3.71
CA ALA A 124 -18.01 2.36 -2.39
C ALA A 124 -19.51 1.97 -2.36
N ALA A 125 -20.24 2.24 -3.44
CA ALA A 125 -21.67 1.90 -3.56
C ALA A 125 -21.96 0.39 -3.63
N GLY A 126 -20.94 -0.44 -3.93
CA GLY A 126 -21.07 -1.90 -4.00
C GLY A 126 -20.59 -2.63 -2.74
N LEU A 127 -20.09 -1.92 -1.73
CA LEU A 127 -19.57 -2.53 -0.51
C LEU A 127 -20.70 -2.95 0.44
N LEU A 128 -20.58 -4.14 1.02
CA LEU A 128 -21.54 -4.60 2.03
C LEU A 128 -21.45 -3.75 3.31
N PRO A 129 -22.58 -3.23 3.83
CA PRO A 129 -22.68 -2.63 5.15
C PRO A 129 -22.26 -3.61 6.25
N PHE A 130 -21.74 -3.08 7.35
CA PHE A 130 -21.20 -3.81 8.49
C PHE A 130 -22.13 -4.90 9.01
N GLU A 131 -23.43 -4.63 9.07
CA GLU A 131 -24.45 -5.53 9.60
C GLU A 131 -24.72 -6.73 8.69
N LEU A 132 -24.49 -6.59 7.39
CA LEU A 132 -24.68 -7.66 6.40
C LEU A 132 -23.46 -8.58 6.26
N ARG A 133 -22.32 -8.18 6.83
CA ARG A 133 -21.10 -8.99 6.85
C ARG A 133 -21.19 -10.06 7.92
N THR A 134 -20.94 -11.31 7.54
CA THR A 134 -21.11 -12.46 8.43
C THR A 134 -19.81 -12.93 9.07
N THR A 135 -18.66 -12.65 8.44
CA THR A 135 -17.36 -13.04 8.97
C THR A 135 -16.85 -11.99 9.98
N PRO A 136 -16.68 -12.33 11.28
CA PRO A 136 -16.38 -11.33 12.29
C PRO A 136 -14.95 -10.78 12.17
N MET A 137 -13.94 -11.65 12.23
CA MET A 137 -12.54 -11.29 12.00
C MET A 137 -11.91 -12.24 10.98
N THR A 138 -10.99 -11.72 10.16
CA THR A 138 -10.24 -12.56 9.20
C THR A 138 -8.78 -12.21 9.15
N PHE A 139 -7.92 -13.23 9.14
CA PHE A 139 -6.54 -13.15 8.67
C PHE A 139 -6.29 -14.24 7.61
N ILE A 140 -5.81 -13.82 6.43
CA ILE A 140 -5.31 -14.74 5.40
C ILE A 140 -3.89 -14.32 5.01
N GLY A 141 -2.92 -15.22 5.17
CA GLY A 141 -1.55 -14.89 4.81
C GLY A 141 -0.47 -15.87 5.22
N ARG A 142 0.77 -15.53 4.83
CA ARG A 142 1.96 -16.32 5.14
C ARG A 142 2.31 -16.23 6.64
N THR A 143 2.66 -17.34 7.28
CA THR A 143 3.04 -17.35 8.71
C THR A 143 4.34 -18.12 8.93
N PRO A 144 5.44 -17.69 8.30
CA PRO A 144 6.72 -18.34 8.49
C PRO A 144 7.27 -17.99 9.90
N PRO A 145 8.22 -18.77 10.45
CA PRO A 145 8.66 -18.61 11.84
C PRO A 145 9.20 -17.20 12.19
N GLU A 146 9.78 -16.49 11.22
CA GLU A 146 10.34 -15.15 11.40
C GLU A 146 9.30 -14.05 11.64
N LEU A 147 8.02 -14.27 11.31
CA LEU A 147 6.96 -13.27 11.48
C LEU A 147 6.29 -13.37 12.84
N ALA A 148 7.04 -13.04 13.90
CA ALA A 148 6.64 -13.16 15.30
C ALA A 148 5.29 -12.49 15.62
N GLU A 149 5.00 -11.33 15.03
CA GLU A 149 3.75 -10.61 15.26
C GLU A 149 2.52 -11.42 14.82
N ARG A 150 2.61 -12.13 13.69
CA ARG A 150 1.51 -12.96 13.18
C ARG A 150 1.24 -14.14 14.11
N HIS A 151 2.31 -14.79 14.58
CA HIS A 151 2.19 -15.88 15.56
C HIS A 151 1.57 -15.37 16.86
N ARG A 152 2.03 -14.20 17.35
CA ARG A 152 1.47 -13.62 18.57
C ARG A 152 -0.02 -13.31 18.45
N MET A 153 -0.44 -12.72 17.34
CA MET A 153 -1.86 -12.48 17.04
C MET A 153 -2.66 -13.79 17.06
N MET A 154 -2.18 -14.84 16.38
CA MET A 154 -2.85 -16.13 16.31
C MET A 154 -2.93 -16.83 17.68
N GLU A 155 -1.87 -16.76 18.48
CA GLU A 155 -1.83 -17.28 19.85
C GLU A 155 -2.90 -16.61 20.73
N VAL A 156 -3.00 -15.28 20.68
CA VAL A 156 -4.00 -14.54 21.47
C VAL A 156 -5.43 -14.93 21.05
N ILE A 157 -5.68 -15.03 19.74
CA ILE A 157 -6.97 -15.46 19.21
C ILE A 157 -7.32 -16.86 19.71
N GLN A 158 -6.40 -17.81 19.61
CA GLN A 158 -6.61 -19.19 20.04
C GLN A 158 -6.80 -19.31 21.56
N ALA A 159 -5.99 -18.61 22.34
CA ALA A 159 -6.03 -18.67 23.81
C ALA A 159 -7.33 -18.09 24.40
N ASN A 160 -8.03 -17.22 23.66
CA ASN A 160 -9.23 -16.53 24.11
C ASN A 160 -10.49 -16.94 23.32
N ASP A 161 -10.40 -17.97 22.45
CA ASP A 161 -11.51 -18.45 21.62
C ASP A 161 -12.21 -17.32 20.82
N LEU A 162 -11.42 -16.41 20.25
CA LEU A 162 -11.96 -15.27 19.53
C LEU A 162 -12.50 -15.68 18.15
N PRO A 163 -13.61 -15.07 17.68
CA PRO A 163 -14.28 -15.49 16.44
C PRO A 163 -13.55 -14.96 15.20
N ALA A 164 -12.38 -15.53 14.90
CA ALA A 164 -11.57 -15.17 13.75
C ALA A 164 -11.38 -16.35 12.80
N ARG A 165 -11.56 -16.09 11.50
CA ARG A 165 -11.14 -16.99 10.42
C ARG A 165 -9.66 -16.80 10.16
N LEU A 166 -8.86 -17.81 10.49
CA LEU A 166 -7.42 -17.82 10.29
C LEU A 166 -7.07 -18.82 9.18
N GLU A 167 -6.53 -18.33 8.06
CA GLU A 167 -6.03 -19.19 6.99
C GLU A 167 -4.58 -18.85 6.68
N THR A 168 -3.71 -19.84 6.89
CA THR A 168 -2.28 -19.68 6.72
C THR A 168 -1.81 -20.33 5.43
N THR A 169 -0.89 -19.68 4.74
CA THR A 169 -0.32 -20.18 3.50
C THR A 169 1.19 -20.35 3.65
N LEU A 170 1.76 -21.39 3.03
CA LEU A 170 3.21 -21.56 3.01
C LEU A 170 3.90 -20.54 2.07
N LYS A 171 3.19 -20.10 1.02
CA LYS A 171 3.66 -19.12 0.03
C LYS A 171 2.79 -17.88 0.02
N PHE A 172 3.43 -16.73 -0.18
CA PHE A 172 2.71 -15.49 -0.44
C PHE A 172 1.89 -15.60 -1.74
N GLY A 173 0.60 -15.27 -1.68
CA GLY A 173 -0.34 -15.44 -2.79
C GLY A 173 -0.75 -16.89 -3.11
N GLY A 174 -0.34 -17.88 -2.29
CA GLY A 174 -0.65 -19.30 -2.48
C GLY A 174 -2.04 -19.71 -1.97
N GLU A 175 -2.62 -20.75 -2.59
CA GLU A 175 -3.90 -21.43 -2.32
C GLU A 175 -5.19 -20.62 -2.52
N PHE A 176 -5.20 -19.32 -2.23
CA PHE A 176 -6.34 -18.45 -2.53
C PHE A 176 -6.18 -17.73 -3.86
N SER A 177 -7.14 -17.94 -4.76
CA SER A 177 -7.30 -17.05 -5.91
C SER A 177 -7.62 -15.62 -5.41
N ALA A 178 -7.22 -14.60 -6.17
CA ALA A 178 -7.53 -13.21 -5.80
C ALA A 178 -9.04 -12.98 -5.61
N HIS A 179 -9.87 -13.63 -6.43
CA HIS A 179 -11.33 -13.58 -6.32
C HIS A 179 -11.86 -14.25 -5.04
N SER A 180 -11.32 -15.42 -4.68
CA SER A 180 -11.71 -16.12 -3.45
C SER A 180 -11.30 -15.31 -2.22
N TYR A 181 -10.10 -14.74 -2.23
CA TYR A 181 -9.63 -13.85 -1.16
C TYR A 181 -10.51 -12.60 -1.05
N ARG A 182 -10.82 -11.94 -2.18
CA ARG A 182 -11.73 -10.80 -2.24
C ARG A 182 -13.10 -11.12 -1.62
N ALA A 183 -13.71 -12.24 -1.99
CA ALA A 183 -15.02 -12.63 -1.50
C ALA A 183 -15.05 -12.77 0.03
N VAL A 184 -13.97 -13.32 0.64
CA VAL A 184 -13.85 -13.39 2.09
C VAL A 184 -13.72 -11.99 2.70
N MET A 185 -12.88 -11.13 2.11
CA MET A 185 -12.66 -9.77 2.61
C MET A 185 -13.91 -8.89 2.51
N GLU A 186 -14.71 -9.03 1.44
CA GLU A 186 -16.00 -8.33 1.27
C GLU A 186 -17.05 -8.71 2.34
N ASP A 187 -17.00 -9.95 2.85
CA ASP A 187 -17.86 -10.43 3.94
C ASP A 187 -17.23 -10.24 5.35
N THR A 188 -16.00 -9.73 5.44
CA THR A 188 -15.27 -9.56 6.70
C THR A 188 -15.59 -8.22 7.35
N ARG A 189 -16.02 -8.22 8.62
CA ARG A 189 -16.20 -6.99 9.42
C ARG A 189 -14.87 -6.37 9.78
N PHE A 190 -13.96 -7.17 10.36
CA PHE A 190 -12.65 -6.73 10.83
C PHE A 190 -11.53 -7.52 10.15
N ALA A 191 -10.73 -6.85 9.34
CA ALA A 191 -9.55 -7.44 8.75
C ALA A 191 -8.38 -7.33 9.73
N LEU A 192 -7.79 -8.46 10.12
CA LEU A 192 -6.59 -8.48 10.93
C LEU A 192 -5.39 -8.18 10.03
N VAL A 193 -4.66 -7.11 10.35
CA VAL A 193 -3.55 -6.58 9.56
C VAL A 193 -2.28 -6.55 10.42
N PRO A 194 -1.74 -7.72 10.80
CA PRO A 194 -0.45 -7.77 11.47
C PRO A 194 0.69 -7.39 10.52
N GLY A 195 1.78 -6.89 11.10
CA GLY A 195 3.04 -6.69 10.44
C GLY A 195 3.53 -7.94 9.68
N GLY A 196 4.34 -7.68 8.65
CA GLY A 196 5.09 -8.68 7.92
C GLY A 196 6.58 -8.39 8.01
N ASN A 197 7.26 -8.44 6.88
CA ASN A 197 8.63 -7.92 6.76
C ASN A 197 8.66 -6.40 7.01
N SER A 198 7.55 -5.70 6.72
CA SER A 198 7.29 -4.31 7.08
C SER A 198 6.04 -4.19 7.95
N VAL A 199 5.95 -3.10 8.73
CA VAL A 199 4.73 -2.69 9.45
C VAL A 199 3.62 -2.23 8.49
N GLU A 200 3.98 -1.75 7.30
CA GLU A 200 3.06 -1.42 6.22
C GLU A 200 2.86 -2.68 5.37
N THR A 201 1.63 -3.18 5.28
CA THR A 201 1.35 -4.40 4.49
C THR A 201 0.20 -4.20 3.53
N ILE A 202 0.23 -4.92 2.40
CA ILE A 202 -0.85 -4.88 1.39
C ILE A 202 -2.24 -5.18 1.97
N ARG A 203 -2.31 -5.98 3.05
CA ARG A 203 -3.57 -6.33 3.74
C ARG A 203 -4.29 -5.10 4.28
N LEU A 204 -3.56 -4.05 4.66
CA LEU A 204 -4.17 -2.80 5.06
C LEU A 204 -5.02 -2.23 3.93
N TYR A 205 -4.46 -2.17 2.73
CA TYR A 205 -5.12 -1.60 1.56
C TYR A 205 -6.20 -2.51 0.99
N ASP A 206 -6.02 -3.83 1.04
CA ASP A 206 -7.07 -4.80 0.68
C ASP A 206 -8.29 -4.67 1.61
N ALA A 207 -8.07 -4.46 2.91
CA ALA A 207 -9.14 -4.21 3.88
C ALA A 207 -9.89 -2.91 3.58
N LEU A 208 -9.14 -1.81 3.37
CA LEU A 208 -9.71 -0.52 3.02
C LEU A 208 -10.50 -0.56 1.70
N GLU A 209 -9.96 -1.22 0.67
CA GLU A 209 -10.61 -1.35 -0.62
C GLU A 209 -11.91 -2.14 -0.53
N THR A 210 -11.94 -3.21 0.27
CA THR A 210 -13.13 -4.05 0.45
C THR A 210 -14.09 -3.55 1.54
N GLY A 211 -13.80 -2.41 2.17
CA GLY A 211 -14.64 -1.82 3.23
C GLY A 211 -14.65 -2.60 4.55
N ALA A 212 -13.69 -3.49 4.77
CA ALA A 212 -13.47 -4.11 6.07
C ALA A 212 -12.73 -3.12 6.99
N ILE A 213 -12.99 -3.17 8.29
CA ILE A 213 -12.29 -2.32 9.26
C ILE A 213 -10.91 -2.93 9.55
N PRO A 214 -9.79 -2.23 9.30
CA PRO A 214 -8.47 -2.74 9.65
C PRO A 214 -8.30 -2.80 11.17
N VAL A 215 -7.73 -3.90 11.66
CA VAL A 215 -7.23 -4.07 13.03
C VAL A 215 -5.73 -4.30 12.96
N CYS A 216 -4.93 -3.38 13.47
CA CYS A 216 -3.47 -3.41 13.37
C CYS A 216 -2.81 -2.90 14.65
N LEU A 217 -1.51 -3.13 14.76
CA LEU A 217 -0.71 -2.47 15.78
C LEU A 217 -0.35 -1.04 15.35
N ASP A 218 -0.18 -0.18 16.33
CA ASP A 218 0.32 1.17 16.11
C ASP A 218 1.68 1.19 15.41
N ALA A 219 1.82 2.08 14.43
CA ALA A 219 3.03 2.24 13.65
C ALA A 219 3.20 3.70 13.19
N PRO A 220 4.43 4.20 13.02
CA PRO A 220 4.67 5.60 12.69
C PRO A 220 3.95 6.12 11.42
N PHE A 221 3.83 5.28 10.38
CA PHE A 221 3.15 5.67 9.14
C PHE A 221 1.62 5.85 9.29
N LEU A 222 1.02 5.35 10.38
CA LEU A 222 -0.39 5.59 10.69
C LEU A 222 -0.61 6.98 11.34
N ARG A 223 0.48 7.65 11.74
CA ARG A 223 0.47 8.94 12.44
C ARG A 223 1.00 10.10 11.61
N ASP A 224 1.85 9.82 10.61
CA ASP A 224 2.41 10.85 9.73
C ASP A 224 1.34 11.31 8.71
N GLU A 225 1.02 12.61 8.73
CA GLU A 225 0.04 13.23 7.82
C GLU A 225 0.45 13.13 6.34
N ARG A 226 1.75 12.92 6.06
CA ARG A 226 2.25 12.71 4.70
C ARG A 226 1.87 11.33 4.16
N THR A 227 1.46 10.39 5.02
CA THR A 227 1.15 9.00 4.68
C THR A 227 -0.28 8.61 5.05
N ALA A 228 -0.50 7.54 5.82
CA ALA A 228 -1.81 7.05 6.24
C ALA A 228 -2.28 7.72 7.54
N GLY A 229 -1.72 8.88 7.89
CA GLY A 229 -2.14 9.71 9.02
C GLY A 229 -3.65 9.92 9.08
N GLY A 230 -4.24 9.63 10.25
CA GLY A 230 -5.67 9.81 10.48
C GLY A 230 -6.55 8.74 9.83
N ILE A 231 -5.98 7.59 9.46
CA ILE A 231 -6.73 6.43 9.00
C ILE A 231 -7.76 5.98 10.07
N PRO A 232 -9.04 5.81 9.72
CA PRO A 232 -10.00 5.13 10.57
C PRO A 232 -9.65 3.64 10.62
N ALA A 233 -9.20 3.17 11.79
CA ALA A 233 -8.87 1.79 12.03
C ALA A 233 -8.98 1.49 13.53
N VAL A 234 -8.96 0.21 13.86
CA VAL A 234 -8.71 -0.25 15.23
C VAL A 234 -7.20 -0.38 15.36
N ILE A 235 -6.60 0.52 16.14
CA ILE A 235 -5.16 0.56 16.39
C ILE A 235 -4.92 0.09 17.82
N LEU A 236 -4.30 -1.08 17.96
CA LEU A 236 -3.95 -1.68 19.24
C LEU A 236 -2.51 -1.35 19.61
N SER A 237 -2.20 -1.30 20.90
CA SER A 237 -0.81 -1.20 21.38
C SER A 237 -0.12 -2.57 21.42
N SER A 238 -0.93 -3.63 21.55
CA SER A 238 -0.51 -5.04 21.53
C SER A 238 -1.69 -5.91 21.10
N TRP A 239 -1.40 -7.05 20.48
CA TRP A 239 -2.40 -8.07 20.20
C TRP A 239 -3.08 -8.60 21.48
N ASP A 240 -2.45 -8.49 22.64
CA ASP A 240 -3.04 -8.84 23.94
C ASP A 240 -4.27 -8.00 24.32
N GLU A 241 -4.46 -6.85 23.69
CA GLU A 241 -5.64 -6.01 23.87
C GLU A 241 -6.85 -6.52 23.09
N LEU A 242 -6.64 -7.39 22.09
CA LEU A 242 -7.65 -7.87 21.17
C LEU A 242 -8.88 -8.49 21.87
N PRO A 243 -8.77 -9.35 22.90
CA PRO A 243 -9.93 -9.93 23.57
C PRO A 243 -10.79 -8.87 24.28
N ARG A 244 -10.14 -7.93 24.97
CA ARG A 244 -10.85 -6.84 25.66
C ARG A 244 -11.50 -5.89 24.67
N TRP A 245 -10.82 -5.60 23.56
CA TRP A 245 -11.38 -4.80 22.49
C TRP A 245 -12.60 -5.50 21.85
N TRP A 246 -12.53 -6.82 21.62
CA TRP A 246 -13.64 -7.59 21.05
C TRP A 246 -14.92 -7.51 21.90
N GLN A 247 -14.81 -7.57 23.22
CA GLN A 247 -15.96 -7.35 24.12
C GLN A 247 -16.65 -6.01 23.89
N SER A 248 -15.89 -4.97 23.50
CA SER A 248 -16.47 -3.66 23.17
C SER A 248 -17.21 -3.64 21.82
N VAL A 249 -16.88 -4.56 20.91
CA VAL A 249 -17.60 -4.77 19.64
C VAL A 249 -18.96 -5.39 19.91
N GLU A 250 -19.00 -6.40 20.78
CA GLU A 250 -20.24 -7.07 21.14
C GLU A 250 -21.19 -6.15 21.93
N ALA A 251 -20.63 -5.30 22.79
CA ALA A 251 -21.40 -4.34 23.58
C ALA A 251 -21.99 -3.19 22.74
N ASP A 252 -21.32 -2.77 21.66
CA ASP A 252 -21.72 -1.63 20.83
C ASP A 252 -21.37 -1.84 19.34
N PRO A 253 -22.11 -2.70 18.62
CA PRO A 253 -21.87 -2.95 17.20
C PRO A 253 -22.17 -1.72 16.33
N ALA A 254 -23.07 -0.82 16.77
CA ALA A 254 -23.44 0.37 16.01
C ALA A 254 -22.25 1.32 15.83
N ARG A 255 -21.43 1.50 16.88
CA ARG A 255 -20.17 2.27 16.78
C ARG A 255 -19.25 1.76 15.68
N TYR A 256 -19.20 0.45 15.45
CA TYR A 256 -18.34 -0.14 14.43
C TYR A 256 -18.97 -0.08 13.03
N ALA A 257 -20.30 -0.10 12.92
CA ALA A 257 -20.94 0.27 11.66
C ALA A 257 -20.61 1.72 11.26
N ASP A 258 -20.57 2.64 12.22
CA ASP A 258 -20.16 4.04 11.99
C ASP A 258 -18.69 4.12 11.58
N LEU A 259 -17.80 3.37 12.25
CA LEU A 259 -16.38 3.29 11.89
C LEU A 259 -16.18 2.73 10.48
N GLN A 260 -16.96 1.73 10.07
CA GLN A 260 -16.88 1.18 8.71
C GLN A 260 -17.25 2.23 7.66
N ARG A 261 -18.29 3.04 7.90
CA ARG A 261 -18.64 4.14 7.00
C ARG A 261 -17.52 5.18 6.92
N GLN A 262 -16.85 5.46 8.03
CA GLN A 262 -15.67 6.32 8.05
C GLN A 262 -14.51 5.71 7.24
N VAL A 263 -14.26 4.41 7.36
CA VAL A 263 -13.27 3.67 6.55
C VAL A 263 -13.52 3.85 5.05
N ILE A 264 -14.74 3.58 4.61
CA ILE A 264 -15.10 3.66 3.19
C ILE A 264 -14.96 5.10 2.66
N ALA A 265 -15.46 6.08 3.42
CA ALA A 265 -15.38 7.48 3.06
C ALA A 265 -13.93 7.99 3.03
N TRP A 266 -13.16 7.65 4.06
CA TRP A 266 -11.75 8.05 4.16
C TRP A 266 -10.93 7.46 3.04
N TRP A 267 -11.06 6.17 2.73
CA TRP A 267 -10.29 5.51 1.68
C TRP A 267 -10.61 6.08 0.30
N THR A 268 -11.89 6.34 0.02
CA THR A 268 -12.32 7.01 -1.22
C THR A 268 -11.65 8.36 -1.37
N ALA A 269 -11.75 9.22 -0.34
CA ALA A 269 -11.15 10.55 -0.36
C ALA A 269 -9.61 10.50 -0.37
N PHE A 270 -9.01 9.51 0.29
CA PHE A 270 -7.57 9.31 0.34
C PHE A 270 -7.01 8.96 -1.04
N LYS A 271 -7.65 8.03 -1.77
CA LYS A 271 -7.27 7.71 -3.15
C LYS A 271 -7.28 8.95 -4.06
N GLU A 272 -8.32 9.78 -3.94
CA GLU A 272 -8.41 11.05 -4.68
C GLU A 272 -7.27 12.01 -4.34
N ARG A 273 -6.97 12.20 -3.05
CA ARG A 273 -5.86 13.06 -2.60
C ARG A 273 -4.50 12.53 -3.07
N GLN A 274 -4.30 11.21 -3.07
CA GLN A 274 -3.05 10.62 -3.55
C GLN A 274 -2.90 10.84 -5.06
N ALA A 275 -3.97 10.68 -5.83
CA ALA A 275 -3.96 10.98 -7.26
C ALA A 275 -3.61 12.46 -7.54
N ASP A 276 -4.19 13.40 -6.77
CA ASP A 276 -3.88 14.83 -6.90
C ASP A 276 -2.40 15.12 -6.60
N ARG A 277 -1.86 14.57 -5.50
CA ARG A 277 -0.45 14.77 -5.11
C ARG A 277 0.53 14.20 -6.13
N VAL A 278 0.22 13.01 -6.67
CA VAL A 278 1.04 12.38 -7.71
C VAL A 278 0.99 13.20 -9.00
N ALA A 279 -0.21 13.63 -9.41
CA ALA A 279 -0.38 14.47 -10.59
C ALA A 279 0.37 15.79 -10.48
N GLU A 280 0.26 16.49 -9.33
CA GLU A 280 0.99 17.73 -9.08
C GLU A 280 2.51 17.54 -9.23
N LEU A 281 3.07 16.53 -8.56
CA LEU A 281 4.51 16.26 -8.62
C LEU A 281 4.99 15.97 -10.04
N ILE A 282 4.27 15.11 -10.76
CA ILE A 282 4.63 14.68 -12.11
C ILE A 282 4.46 15.83 -13.10
N ASN A 283 3.32 16.51 -13.10
CA ASN A 283 3.05 17.62 -14.03
C ASN A 283 4.05 18.77 -13.84
N ASN A 284 4.47 19.05 -12.59
CA ASN A 284 5.52 20.03 -12.31
C ASN A 284 6.88 19.63 -12.91
N ALA A 285 7.24 18.35 -12.86
CA ALA A 285 8.46 17.83 -13.48
C ALA A 285 8.44 17.97 -15.02
N PHE A 286 7.29 17.74 -15.66
CA PHE A 286 7.11 18.02 -17.09
C PHE A 286 7.25 19.50 -17.42
N ALA A 287 6.61 20.39 -16.65
CA ALA A 287 6.64 21.83 -16.92
C ALA A 287 8.07 22.40 -16.86
N ARG A 288 8.89 21.95 -15.90
CA ARG A 288 10.31 22.34 -15.82
C ARG A 288 11.13 21.88 -17.02
N SER A 289 10.82 20.70 -17.55
CA SER A 289 11.57 20.13 -18.67
C SER A 289 11.25 20.78 -20.03
N ALA A 290 10.20 21.60 -20.09
CA ALA A 290 9.77 22.30 -21.30
C ALA A 290 10.36 23.72 -21.45
N GLY A 291 10.94 24.28 -20.38
CA GLY A 291 11.56 25.61 -20.35
C GLY A 291 13.09 25.54 -20.35
#